data_AF-A0AAW5EM57-F1
#
_entry.id   AF-A0AAW5EM57-F1
#
_cell.length_a   1.000
_cell.length_b   1.000
_cell.length_c   1.000
_cell.angle_alpha   90.00
_cell.angle_beta   90.00
_cell.angle_gamma   90.00
#
_symmetry.space_group_name_H-M   'P 1'
#
loop_
_entity.id
_entity.type
_entity.pdbx_description
1 polymer ?
#
loop_
_entity_poly.entity_id
_entity_poly.type
_entity_poly.pdbx_seq_one_letter_code
_entity_poly.pdbx_strand_id
1 'polypeptide(L)'
;MAKRRVDQMLVDRGLVETRTRAQALIMAGLVFTPNRRIDKPGDQLAEDVPLTVKGQDHPWVSRGGIKLAHGLEHFGFSPRGLTCLDVGASTGGFTDVLLTHGADRVYAVDVGHGQIAWKLRNDQRVVVLEKCNARHLNAEIIPDHIGALVCDASFIGLRTVLPAAIDLCAQGAWAIALIKPQFEAGREAIGPKGVVRDPAIHDAVCKMIHDWWHSLPGWSVLGIEPSPITGPEGNREFLIAARKDA
;
A
#
# COMPACT_ATOMS: atom_id res chain seq x y z
N MET A 1 -12.92 -23.74 1.82
CA MET A 1 -12.47 -22.34 1.89
C MET A 1 -12.67 -21.84 3.31
N ALA A 2 -11.66 -21.16 3.87
CA ALA A 2 -11.83 -20.52 5.18
C ALA A 2 -12.89 -19.41 5.07
N LYS A 3 -13.86 -19.41 6.00
CA LYS A 3 -14.82 -18.33 6.10
C LYS A 3 -14.36 -17.37 7.20
N ARG A 4 -14.37 -16.07 6.92
CA ARG A 4 -14.08 -15.02 7.91
C ARG A 4 -15.32 -14.16 8.15
N ARG A 5 -15.35 -13.52 9.33
CA ARG A 5 -16.40 -12.56 9.66
C ARG A 5 -16.23 -11.27 8.86
N VAL A 6 -17.32 -10.72 8.33
CA VAL A 6 -17.27 -9.50 7.50
C VAL A 6 -16.67 -8.32 8.24
N ASP A 7 -17.00 -8.12 9.52
CA ASP A 7 -16.45 -7.02 10.32
C ASP A 7 -14.92 -7.04 10.39
N GLN A 8 -14.33 -8.22 10.52
CA GLN A 8 -12.89 -8.40 10.50
C GLN A 8 -12.32 -8.21 9.09
N MET A 9 -12.97 -8.76 8.06
CA MET A 9 -12.50 -8.65 6.67
C MET A 9 -12.40 -7.19 6.19
N LEU A 10 -13.32 -6.32 6.61
CA LEU A 10 -13.26 -4.89 6.24
C LEU A 10 -12.02 -4.20 6.82
N VAL A 11 -11.61 -4.56 8.04
CA VAL A 11 -10.42 -4.03 8.70
C VAL A 11 -9.16 -4.62 8.05
N ASP A 12 -9.12 -5.94 7.90
CA ASP A 12 -7.99 -6.69 7.33
C ASP A 12 -7.67 -6.20 5.90
N ARG A 13 -8.69 -5.78 5.14
CA ARG A 13 -8.56 -5.26 3.77
C ARG A 13 -8.38 -3.75 3.70
N GLY A 14 -8.25 -3.07 4.85
CA GLY A 14 -8.04 -1.61 4.90
C GLY A 14 -9.22 -0.77 4.41
N LEU A 15 -10.40 -1.36 4.27
CA LEU A 15 -11.63 -0.65 3.87
C LEU A 15 -12.16 0.24 5.00
N VAL A 16 -11.86 -0.12 6.25
CA VAL A 16 -12.26 0.61 7.47
C VAL A 16 -11.13 0.52 8.53
N GLU A 17 -11.13 1.44 9.50
CA GLU A 17 -10.04 1.58 10.50
C GLU A 17 -10.09 0.53 11.60
N THR A 18 -11.28 0.32 12.14
CA THR A 18 -11.45 -0.47 13.35
C THR A 18 -12.65 -1.39 13.16
N ARG A 19 -12.63 -2.50 13.89
CA ARG A 19 -13.75 -3.44 13.87
C ARG A 19 -15.04 -2.78 14.38
N THR A 20 -14.95 -1.85 15.32
CA THR A 20 -16.09 -1.06 15.79
C THR A 20 -16.69 -0.19 14.67
N ARG A 21 -15.85 0.50 13.89
CA ARG A 21 -16.30 1.27 12.72
C ARG A 21 -16.88 0.36 11.64
N ALA A 22 -16.27 -0.81 11.42
CA ALA A 22 -16.78 -1.84 10.52
C ALA A 22 -18.21 -2.25 10.90
N GLN A 23 -18.43 -2.58 12.18
CA GLN A 23 -19.73 -2.95 12.72
C GLN A 23 -20.76 -1.84 12.52
N ALA A 24 -20.41 -0.58 12.82
CA ALA A 24 -21.29 0.56 12.64
C ALA A 24 -21.70 0.75 11.17
N LEU A 25 -20.77 0.63 10.22
CA LEU A 25 -21.06 0.76 8.78
C LEU A 25 -21.93 -0.39 8.24
N ILE A 26 -21.70 -1.61 8.72
CA ILE A 26 -22.55 -2.76 8.38
C ILE A 26 -23.97 -2.54 8.91
N MET A 27 -24.10 -2.13 10.18
CA MET A 27 -25.40 -1.83 10.78
C MET A 27 -26.12 -0.65 10.11
N ALA A 28 -25.37 0.31 9.58
CA ALA A 28 -25.90 1.41 8.77
C ALA A 28 -26.29 0.98 7.33
N GLY A 29 -26.06 -0.28 6.96
CA GLY A 29 -26.40 -0.80 5.63
C GLY A 29 -25.49 -0.28 4.51
N LEU A 30 -24.26 0.14 4.85
CA LEU A 30 -23.32 0.76 3.92
C LEU A 30 -22.32 -0.25 3.33
N VAL A 31 -22.39 -1.53 3.69
CA VAL A 31 -21.44 -2.56 3.23
C VAL A 31 -22.12 -3.54 2.28
N PHE A 32 -21.46 -3.82 1.16
CA PHE A 32 -22.01 -4.63 0.07
C PHE A 32 -20.99 -5.64 -0.46
N THR A 33 -21.46 -6.82 -0.81
CA THR A 33 -20.82 -7.68 -1.82
C THR A 33 -21.40 -7.34 -3.20
N PRO A 34 -20.85 -7.86 -4.31
CA PRO A 34 -21.41 -7.59 -5.64
C PRO A 34 -22.89 -7.94 -5.78
N ASN A 35 -23.37 -8.92 -4.99
CA ASN A 35 -24.70 -9.49 -5.15
C ASN A 35 -25.69 -9.07 -4.06
N ARG A 36 -25.23 -8.50 -2.93
CA ARG A 36 -26.12 -8.12 -1.82
C ARG A 36 -25.49 -7.14 -0.82
N ARG A 37 -26.35 -6.47 -0.07
CA ARG A 37 -25.98 -5.77 1.17
C ARG A 37 -25.62 -6.77 2.27
N ILE A 38 -24.70 -6.41 3.16
CA ILE A 38 -24.40 -7.15 4.39
C ILE A 38 -25.20 -6.55 5.54
N ASP A 39 -25.96 -7.39 6.24
CA ASP A 39 -26.83 -6.95 7.33
C ASP A 39 -26.24 -7.21 8.72
N LYS A 40 -25.40 -8.24 8.88
CA LYS A 40 -24.84 -8.61 10.19
C LYS A 40 -23.31 -8.57 10.18
N PRO A 41 -22.68 -7.88 11.16
CA PRO A 41 -21.22 -7.82 11.22
C PRO A 41 -20.53 -9.18 11.35
N GLY A 42 -21.22 -10.14 11.98
CA GLY A 42 -20.72 -11.50 12.17
C GLY A 42 -20.99 -12.48 11.02
N ASP A 43 -21.57 -12.02 9.91
CA ASP A 43 -21.76 -12.87 8.74
C ASP A 43 -20.42 -13.46 8.30
N GLN A 44 -20.44 -14.75 7.96
CA GLN A 44 -19.26 -15.49 7.55
C GLN A 44 -19.26 -15.67 6.03
N LEU A 45 -18.29 -15.06 5.36
CA LEU A 45 -18.13 -15.15 3.91
C LEU A 45 -16.78 -15.76 3.54
N ALA A 46 -16.66 -16.20 2.29
CA ALA A 46 -15.39 -16.62 1.74
C ALA A 46 -14.38 -15.46 1.81
N GLU A 47 -13.14 -15.77 2.19
CA GLU A 47 -12.08 -14.79 2.45
C GLU A 47 -11.75 -13.89 1.23
N ASP A 48 -12.11 -14.32 0.03
CA ASP A 48 -11.89 -13.65 -1.26
C ASP A 48 -13.13 -12.92 -1.80
N VAL A 49 -14.28 -12.99 -1.12
CA VAL A 49 -15.50 -12.33 -1.63
C VAL A 49 -15.27 -10.81 -1.74
N PRO A 50 -15.57 -10.14 -2.86
CA PRO A 50 -15.39 -8.69 -2.94
C PRO A 50 -16.30 -7.97 -1.93
N LEU A 51 -15.76 -6.93 -1.28
CA LEU A 51 -16.50 -6.08 -0.34
C LEU A 51 -16.29 -4.62 -0.73
N THR A 52 -17.36 -3.84 -0.63
CA THR A 52 -17.36 -2.39 -0.87
C THR A 52 -18.09 -1.69 0.26
N VAL A 53 -17.66 -0.46 0.57
CA VAL A 53 -18.29 0.40 1.57
C VAL A 53 -18.78 1.66 0.86
N LYS A 54 -20.07 1.94 0.92
CA LYS A 54 -20.65 3.17 0.36
C LYS A 54 -20.34 4.36 1.27
N GLY A 55 -20.16 5.54 0.66
CA GLY A 55 -19.92 6.80 1.37
C GLY A 55 -18.48 6.91 1.89
N GLN A 56 -17.51 6.27 1.24
CA GLN A 56 -16.10 6.55 1.52
C GLN A 56 -15.77 7.99 1.10
N ASP A 57 -14.99 8.68 1.92
CA ASP A 57 -14.54 10.06 1.67
C ASP A 57 -13.49 10.16 0.55
N HIS A 58 -13.18 9.03 -0.13
CA HIS A 58 -12.18 8.94 -1.19
C HIS A 58 -12.69 8.05 -2.35
N PRO A 59 -12.17 8.26 -3.58
CA PRO A 59 -12.67 7.53 -4.76
C PRO A 59 -12.03 6.15 -4.98
N TRP A 60 -10.97 5.79 -4.24
CA TRP A 60 -10.21 4.55 -4.47
C TRP A 60 -10.75 3.33 -3.71
N VAL A 61 -10.34 2.13 -4.13
CA VAL A 61 -10.77 0.86 -3.50
C VAL A 61 -10.33 0.68 -2.04
N SER A 62 -9.38 1.46 -1.53
CA SER A 62 -9.00 1.45 -0.11
C SER A 62 -8.43 2.81 0.32
N ARG A 63 -8.39 3.04 1.64
CA ARG A 63 -7.83 4.27 2.23
C ARG A 63 -6.33 4.45 1.97
N GLY A 64 -5.62 3.36 1.61
CA GLY A 64 -4.23 3.46 1.16
C GLY A 64 -4.08 4.45 0.00
N GLY A 65 -5.09 4.54 -0.88
CA GLY A 65 -5.07 5.50 -1.99
C GLY A 65 -4.89 6.96 -1.54
N ILE A 66 -5.42 7.34 -0.37
CA ILE A 66 -5.27 8.70 0.18
C ILE A 66 -3.78 9.04 0.41
N LYS A 67 -3.00 8.06 0.87
CA LYS A 67 -1.57 8.25 1.17
C LYS A 67 -0.77 8.49 -0.10
N LEU A 68 -0.96 7.66 -1.12
CA LEU A 68 -0.23 7.81 -2.38
C LEU A 68 -0.67 9.07 -3.13
N ALA A 69 -1.98 9.38 -3.16
CA ALA A 69 -2.46 10.60 -3.80
C ALA A 69 -1.81 11.86 -3.19
N HIS A 70 -1.72 11.92 -1.86
CA HIS A 70 -1.00 12.98 -1.17
C HIS A 70 0.49 13.02 -1.54
N GLY A 71 1.16 11.85 -1.58
CA GLY A 71 2.57 11.78 -1.98
C GLY A 71 2.82 12.25 -3.42
N LEU A 72 1.97 11.87 -4.37
CA LEU A 72 2.07 12.31 -5.77
C LEU A 72 1.94 13.83 -5.88
N GLU A 73 0.96 14.41 -5.18
CA GLU A 73 0.75 15.87 -5.15
C GLU A 73 1.92 16.60 -4.49
N HIS A 74 2.33 16.17 -3.29
CA HIS A 74 3.39 16.82 -2.51
C HIS A 74 4.73 16.81 -3.25
N PHE A 75 5.13 15.67 -3.83
CA PHE A 75 6.42 15.52 -4.52
C PHE A 75 6.36 15.88 -6.02
N GLY A 76 5.19 16.24 -6.55
CA GLY A 76 5.03 16.62 -7.95
C GLY A 76 5.28 15.48 -8.94
N PHE A 77 5.01 14.24 -8.54
CA PHE A 77 5.18 13.07 -9.41
C PHE A 77 3.92 12.73 -10.20
N SER A 78 4.12 12.15 -11.38
CA SER A 78 3.04 11.71 -12.27
C SER A 78 3.32 10.30 -12.76
N PRO A 79 2.35 9.37 -12.64
CA PRO A 79 2.45 8.04 -13.23
C PRO A 79 2.01 8.02 -14.70
N ARG A 80 1.60 9.16 -15.27
CA ARG A 80 1.05 9.23 -16.63
C ARG A 80 2.02 8.66 -17.66
N GLY A 81 1.55 7.68 -18.44
CA GLY A 81 2.34 7.06 -19.50
C GLY A 81 3.46 6.14 -19.00
N LEU A 82 3.48 5.81 -17.70
CA LEU A 82 4.52 4.98 -17.09
C LEU A 82 4.00 3.56 -16.84
N THR A 83 4.94 2.61 -16.91
CA THR A 83 4.80 1.31 -16.26
C THR A 83 5.19 1.47 -14.80
N CYS A 84 4.27 1.15 -13.90
CA CYS A 84 4.45 1.26 -12.46
C CYS A 84 4.58 -0.11 -11.79
N LEU A 85 5.28 -0.15 -10.66
CA LEU A 85 5.38 -1.29 -9.76
C LEU A 85 4.82 -0.90 -8.39
N ASP A 86 3.78 -1.60 -7.95
CA ASP A 86 3.15 -1.44 -6.63
C ASP A 86 3.51 -2.64 -5.74
N VAL A 87 4.40 -2.41 -4.77
CA VAL A 87 4.86 -3.42 -3.82
C VAL A 87 4.01 -3.40 -2.55
N GLY A 88 3.35 -4.52 -2.25
CA GLY A 88 2.40 -4.61 -1.15
C GLY A 88 1.03 -4.08 -1.53
N ALA A 89 0.57 -4.41 -2.74
CA ALA A 89 -0.63 -3.84 -3.34
C ALA A 89 -1.91 -4.10 -2.51
N SER A 90 -1.97 -5.19 -1.76
CA SER A 90 -3.08 -5.56 -0.87
C SER A 90 -4.44 -5.50 -1.57
N THR A 91 -5.36 -4.65 -1.11
CA THR A 91 -6.67 -4.41 -1.76
C THR A 91 -6.54 -3.63 -3.08
N GLY A 92 -5.42 -2.94 -3.30
CA GLY A 92 -5.06 -2.23 -4.53
C GLY A 92 -5.24 -0.71 -4.45
N GLY A 93 -5.17 -0.10 -3.26
CA GLY A 93 -5.36 1.34 -3.09
C GLY A 93 -4.36 2.19 -3.88
N PHE A 94 -3.08 1.82 -3.83
CA PHE A 94 -2.00 2.49 -4.58
C PHE A 94 -2.15 2.24 -6.08
N THR A 95 -2.36 0.98 -6.48
CA THR A 95 -2.70 0.61 -7.87
C THR A 95 -3.84 1.46 -8.44
N ASP A 96 -4.96 1.63 -7.73
CA ASP A 96 -6.11 2.42 -8.21
C ASP A 96 -5.75 3.91 -8.39
N VAL A 97 -4.93 4.47 -7.49
CA VAL A 97 -4.41 5.84 -7.63
C VAL A 97 -3.56 5.97 -8.88
N LEU A 98 -2.62 5.04 -9.11
CA LEU A 98 -1.73 5.06 -10.27
C LEU A 98 -2.53 5.02 -11.58
N LEU A 99 -3.52 4.11 -11.67
CA LEU A 99 -4.39 3.99 -12.85
C LEU A 99 -5.27 5.23 -13.06
N THR A 100 -5.79 5.81 -11.98
CA THR A 100 -6.61 7.04 -12.03
C THR A 100 -5.80 8.23 -12.55
N HIS A 101 -4.51 8.27 -12.24
CA HIS A 101 -3.59 9.33 -12.69
C HIS A 101 -2.89 9.02 -14.03
N GLY A 102 -3.28 7.94 -14.71
CA GLY A 102 -2.90 7.66 -16.09
C GLY A 102 -1.71 6.74 -16.29
N ALA A 103 -1.39 5.87 -15.31
CA ALA A 103 -0.46 4.77 -15.55
C ALA A 103 -0.91 3.91 -16.75
N ASP A 104 0.04 3.55 -17.62
CA ASP A 104 -0.21 2.68 -18.77
C ASP A 104 -0.28 1.22 -18.35
N ARG A 105 0.50 0.86 -17.33
CA ARG A 105 0.53 -0.47 -16.73
C ARG A 105 0.91 -0.40 -15.26
N VAL A 106 0.34 -1.29 -14.43
CA VAL A 106 0.72 -1.45 -13.03
C VAL A 106 0.95 -2.93 -12.73
N TYR A 107 2.16 -3.27 -12.29
CA TYR A 107 2.45 -4.56 -11.67
C TYR A 107 2.09 -4.48 -10.18
N ALA A 108 1.00 -5.15 -9.79
CA ALA A 108 0.51 -5.18 -8.42
C ALA A 108 1.05 -6.43 -7.71
N VAL A 109 2.09 -6.28 -6.91
CA VAL A 109 2.79 -7.38 -6.23
C VAL A 109 2.30 -7.52 -4.80
N ASP A 110 1.89 -8.72 -4.41
CA ASP A 110 1.54 -9.04 -3.04
C ASP A 110 1.88 -10.49 -2.66
N VAL A 111 2.24 -10.70 -1.39
CA VAL A 111 2.48 -12.05 -0.83
C VAL A 111 1.17 -12.77 -0.48
N GLY A 112 0.10 -12.01 -0.26
CA GLY A 112 -1.26 -12.49 -0.06
C GLY A 112 -1.89 -13.04 -1.33
N HIS A 113 -3.16 -13.43 -1.19
CA HIS A 113 -3.95 -13.96 -2.29
C HIS A 113 -5.42 -13.57 -2.15
N GLY A 114 -6.07 -13.24 -3.26
CA GLY A 114 -7.49 -12.89 -3.30
C GLY A 114 -7.82 -11.54 -2.67
N GLN A 115 -6.82 -10.65 -2.49
CA GLN A 115 -7.02 -9.37 -1.81
C GLN A 115 -7.35 -8.23 -2.78
N ILE A 116 -6.72 -8.23 -3.96
CA ILE A 116 -6.91 -7.17 -4.97
C ILE A 116 -8.39 -7.08 -5.36
N ALA A 117 -8.92 -5.86 -5.29
CA ALA A 117 -10.31 -5.56 -5.62
C ALA A 117 -10.68 -6.01 -7.03
N TRP A 118 -11.90 -6.54 -7.18
CA TRP A 118 -12.39 -7.10 -8.44
C TRP A 118 -12.26 -6.16 -9.64
N LYS A 119 -12.55 -4.87 -9.45
CA LYS A 119 -12.37 -3.82 -10.47
C LYS A 119 -10.94 -3.81 -11.02
N LEU A 120 -9.95 -3.84 -10.15
CA LEU A 120 -8.54 -3.75 -10.52
C LEU A 120 -8.04 -5.07 -11.12
N ARG A 121 -8.48 -6.20 -10.59
CA ARG A 121 -8.13 -7.53 -11.13
C ARG A 121 -8.56 -7.70 -12.58
N ASN A 122 -9.64 -7.04 -13.00
CA ASN A 122 -10.18 -7.12 -14.36
C ASN A 122 -9.77 -5.92 -15.24
N ASP A 123 -8.97 -4.98 -14.73
CA ASP A 123 -8.43 -3.89 -15.55
C ASP A 123 -7.24 -4.42 -16.36
N GLN A 124 -7.28 -4.27 -17.69
CA GLN A 124 -6.25 -4.79 -18.60
C GLN A 124 -4.86 -4.16 -18.39
N ARG A 125 -4.80 -3.02 -17.70
CA ARG A 125 -3.54 -2.35 -17.36
C ARG A 125 -2.89 -2.94 -16.12
N VAL A 126 -3.57 -3.82 -15.37
CA VAL A 126 -3.06 -4.39 -14.12
C VAL A 126 -2.55 -5.80 -14.35
N VAL A 127 -1.29 -6.04 -13.97
CA VAL A 127 -0.71 -7.38 -13.87
C VAL A 127 -0.65 -7.75 -12.40
N VAL A 128 -1.51 -8.69 -11.98
CA VAL A 128 -1.59 -9.13 -10.58
C VAL A 128 -0.57 -10.23 -10.32
N LEU A 129 0.38 -9.98 -9.43
CA LEU A 129 1.41 -10.91 -8.98
C LEU A 129 1.18 -11.26 -7.50
N GLU A 130 0.22 -12.16 -7.27
CA GLU A 130 -0.10 -12.69 -5.92
C GLU A 130 0.78 -13.88 -5.54
N LYS A 131 0.88 -14.15 -4.24
CA LYS A 131 1.82 -15.14 -3.67
C LYS A 131 3.26 -14.90 -4.12
N CYS A 132 3.59 -13.65 -4.46
CA CYS A 132 4.88 -13.24 -4.97
C CYS A 132 5.60 -12.45 -3.89
N ASN A 133 6.80 -12.89 -3.51
CA ASN A 133 7.63 -12.16 -2.57
C ASN A 133 8.44 -11.11 -3.33
N ALA A 134 8.22 -9.82 -3.03
CA ALA A 134 8.86 -8.71 -3.71
C ALA A 134 10.41 -8.77 -3.69
N ARG A 135 11.00 -9.43 -2.69
CA ARG A 135 12.46 -9.63 -2.58
C ARG A 135 13.04 -10.51 -3.68
N HIS A 136 12.20 -11.27 -4.37
CA HIS A 136 12.62 -12.21 -5.41
C HIS A 136 12.22 -11.72 -6.82
N LEU A 137 11.75 -10.47 -6.94
CA LEU A 137 11.46 -9.88 -8.25
C LEU A 137 12.73 -9.81 -9.09
N ASN A 138 12.56 -10.00 -10.40
CA ASN A 138 13.62 -9.93 -11.38
C ASN A 138 13.01 -9.67 -12.77
N ALA A 139 13.86 -9.52 -13.78
CA ALA A 139 13.45 -9.22 -15.15
C ALA A 139 12.68 -10.37 -15.84
N GLU A 140 12.73 -11.61 -15.32
CA GLU A 140 11.92 -12.71 -15.84
C GLU A 140 10.46 -12.58 -15.38
N ILE A 141 10.25 -12.11 -14.15
CA ILE A 141 8.92 -11.90 -13.57
C ILE A 141 8.31 -10.58 -14.08
N ILE A 142 9.12 -9.52 -14.14
CA ILE A 142 8.73 -8.19 -14.58
C ILE A 142 9.66 -7.78 -15.73
N PRO A 143 9.30 -8.09 -16.99
CA PRO A 143 10.15 -7.82 -18.14
C PRO A 143 10.17 -6.35 -18.57
N ASP A 144 9.17 -5.57 -18.13
CA ASP A 144 9.07 -4.14 -18.46
C ASP A 144 9.99 -3.29 -17.56
N HIS A 145 10.54 -2.21 -18.11
CA HIS A 145 11.25 -1.22 -17.33
C HIS A 145 10.29 -0.38 -16.48
N ILE A 146 10.57 -0.25 -15.19
CA ILE A 146 9.69 0.44 -14.23
C ILE A 146 10.03 1.93 -14.19
N GLY A 147 9.07 2.79 -14.53
CA GLY A 147 9.21 4.25 -14.44
C GLY A 147 8.75 4.82 -13.10
N ALA A 148 7.97 4.05 -12.33
CA ALA A 148 7.43 4.46 -11.04
C ALA A 148 7.35 3.27 -10.07
N LEU A 149 7.97 3.39 -8.89
CA LEU A 149 7.91 2.40 -7.83
C LEU A 149 7.13 2.94 -6.63
N VAL A 150 6.10 2.24 -6.18
CA VAL A 150 5.38 2.57 -4.95
C VAL A 150 5.36 1.40 -3.98
N CYS A 151 5.32 1.68 -2.67
CA CYS A 151 5.35 0.62 -1.66
C CYS A 151 4.53 0.96 -0.40
N ASP A 152 3.59 0.08 -0.05
CA ASP A 152 2.81 0.08 1.21
C ASP A 152 2.87 -1.30 1.90
N ALA A 153 4.07 -1.89 1.98
CA ALA A 153 4.26 -3.20 2.61
C ALA A 153 4.11 -3.14 4.15
N SER A 154 3.63 -4.23 4.75
CA SER A 154 3.51 -4.39 6.21
C SER A 154 4.31 -5.59 6.70
N PHE A 155 4.71 -5.58 7.98
CA PHE A 155 5.48 -6.65 8.63
C PHE A 155 6.89 -6.90 8.05
N ILE A 156 7.41 -5.96 7.25
CA ILE A 156 8.75 -5.99 6.67
C ILE A 156 9.26 -4.55 6.52
N GLY A 157 10.56 -4.35 6.76
CA GLY A 157 11.21 -3.06 6.54
C GLY A 157 11.56 -2.81 5.07
N LEU A 158 11.59 -1.54 4.66
CA LEU A 158 11.86 -1.09 3.29
C LEU A 158 13.21 -1.57 2.79
N ARG A 159 14.25 -1.51 3.64
CA ARG A 159 15.62 -1.96 3.32
C ARG A 159 15.70 -3.44 2.95
N THR A 160 14.74 -4.24 3.41
CA THR A 160 14.67 -5.67 3.12
C THR A 160 13.79 -5.96 1.91
N VAL A 161 12.66 -5.26 1.75
CA VAL A 161 11.67 -5.58 0.72
C VAL A 161 11.95 -4.94 -0.64
N LEU A 162 12.56 -3.76 -0.66
CA LEU A 162 12.70 -2.95 -1.88
C LEU A 162 13.91 -3.21 -2.79
N PRO A 163 15.05 -3.80 -2.37
CA PRO A 163 16.24 -3.89 -3.24
C PRO A 163 15.95 -4.46 -4.64
N ALA A 164 15.28 -5.60 -4.72
CA ALA A 164 14.93 -6.24 -6.00
C ALA A 164 13.98 -5.37 -6.86
N ALA A 165 13.06 -4.62 -6.25
CA ALA A 165 12.16 -3.71 -6.98
C ALA A 165 12.90 -2.46 -7.50
N ILE A 166 13.86 -1.95 -6.72
CA ILE A 166 14.71 -0.81 -7.09
C ILE A 166 15.61 -1.15 -8.29
N ASP A 167 16.11 -2.38 -8.35
CA ASP A 167 16.96 -2.85 -9.46
C ASP A 167 16.21 -2.86 -10.81
N LEU A 168 14.88 -3.02 -10.78
CA LEU A 168 14.02 -3.00 -11.97
C LEU A 168 13.67 -1.59 -12.46
N CYS A 169 13.98 -0.55 -11.68
CA CYS A 169 13.66 0.83 -12.02
C CYS A 169 14.57 1.36 -13.14
N ALA A 170 13.95 1.96 -14.15
CA ALA A 170 14.63 2.61 -15.27
C ALA A 170 15.38 3.87 -14.82
N GLN A 171 16.33 4.32 -15.63
CA GLN A 171 16.85 5.69 -15.50
C GLN A 171 15.71 6.71 -15.57
N GLY A 172 15.80 7.76 -14.75
CA GLY A 172 14.77 8.79 -14.63
C GLY A 172 13.51 8.35 -13.87
N ALA A 173 13.41 7.10 -13.40
CA ALA A 173 12.30 6.62 -12.61
C ALA A 173 12.16 7.35 -11.27
N TRP A 174 10.97 7.34 -10.69
CA TRP A 174 10.71 7.87 -9.35
C TRP A 174 10.13 6.81 -8.42
N ALA A 175 10.26 7.04 -7.12
CA ALA A 175 9.70 6.17 -6.10
C ALA A 175 9.01 6.94 -4.97
N ILE A 176 7.92 6.36 -4.45
CA ILE A 176 7.28 6.78 -3.20
C ILE A 176 7.04 5.54 -2.33
N ALA A 177 7.63 5.48 -1.13
CA ALA A 177 7.42 4.36 -0.21
C ALA A 177 6.93 4.84 1.15
N LEU A 178 6.14 4.01 1.84
CA LEU A 178 5.78 4.27 3.23
C LEU A 178 6.81 3.74 4.22
N ILE A 179 7.37 4.65 4.99
CA ILE A 179 8.09 4.37 6.23
C ILE A 179 7.05 4.13 7.32
N LYS A 180 7.07 2.91 7.87
CA LYS A 180 6.21 2.49 8.98
C LYS A 180 7.08 2.20 10.20
N PRO A 181 7.23 3.14 11.16
CA PRO A 181 8.14 2.98 12.29
C PRO A 181 8.00 1.66 13.04
N GLN A 182 6.77 1.13 13.18
CA GLN A 182 6.48 -0.15 13.82
C GLN A 182 7.07 -1.38 13.12
N PHE A 183 7.51 -1.27 11.86
CA PHE A 183 8.15 -2.35 11.09
C PHE A 183 9.63 -2.09 10.80
N GLU A 184 10.11 -0.87 11.09
CA GLU A 184 11.50 -0.46 10.87
C GLU A 184 12.30 -0.40 12.16
N ALA A 185 11.64 -0.02 13.26
CA ALA A 185 12.27 0.06 14.57
C ALA A 185 12.52 -1.34 15.15
N GLY A 186 13.54 -1.46 15.99
CA GLY A 186 13.82 -2.69 16.74
C GLY A 186 12.67 -3.07 17.68
N ARG A 187 12.60 -4.33 18.09
CA ARG A 187 11.49 -4.85 18.92
C ARG A 187 11.32 -4.10 20.24
N GLU A 188 12.42 -3.60 20.79
CA GLU A 188 12.50 -2.80 22.01
C GLU A 188 11.85 -1.41 21.89
N ALA A 189 11.72 -0.88 20.68
CA ALA A 189 11.14 0.42 20.39
C ALA A 189 9.61 0.39 20.18
N ILE A 190 9.00 -0.81 20.21
CA ILE A 190 7.59 -1.00 19.91
C ILE A 190 6.78 -1.06 21.21
N GLY A 191 5.88 -0.09 21.40
CA GLY A 191 5.01 -0.01 22.57
C GLY A 191 3.84 -1.02 22.55
N PRO A 192 2.96 -0.97 23.56
CA PRO A 192 1.76 -1.79 23.62
C PRO A 192 0.94 -1.70 22.32
N LYS A 193 0.37 -2.83 21.88
CA LYS A 193 -0.40 -2.98 20.63
C LYS A 193 0.40 -2.70 19.35
N GLY A 194 1.72 -2.70 19.38
CA GLY A 194 2.52 -2.50 18.17
C GLY A 194 2.59 -1.02 17.74
N VAL A 195 2.38 -0.08 18.66
CA VAL A 195 2.34 1.34 18.34
C VAL A 195 3.62 2.04 18.78
N VAL A 196 4.25 2.75 17.85
CA VAL A 196 5.40 3.62 18.12
C VAL A 196 4.89 5.04 18.29
N ARG A 197 5.01 5.60 19.50
CA ARG A 197 4.52 6.95 19.84
C ARG A 197 5.65 7.98 20.02
N ASP A 198 6.85 7.50 20.33
CA ASP A 198 7.98 8.37 20.63
C ASP A 198 8.46 9.08 19.34
N PRO A 199 8.39 10.42 19.27
CA PRO A 199 8.89 11.17 18.12
C PRO A 199 10.36 10.94 17.83
N ALA A 200 11.19 10.71 18.86
CA ALA A 200 12.62 10.45 18.65
C ALA A 200 12.86 9.14 17.89
N ILE A 201 12.00 8.14 18.10
CA ILE A 201 12.03 6.88 17.34
C ILE A 201 11.57 7.12 15.91
N HIS A 202 10.54 7.95 15.70
CA HIS A 202 10.09 8.33 14.35
C HIS A 202 11.22 9.00 13.56
N ASP A 203 11.89 9.98 14.16
CA ASP A 203 12.99 10.71 13.54
C ASP A 203 14.18 9.79 13.24
N ALA A 204 14.55 8.92 14.18
CA ALA A 204 15.63 7.95 14.00
C ALA A 204 15.35 6.97 12.86
N VAL A 205 14.12 6.44 12.77
CA VAL A 205 13.70 5.56 11.67
C VAL A 205 13.71 6.31 10.35
N CYS A 206 13.13 7.52 10.30
CA CYS A 206 13.09 8.33 9.09
C CYS A 206 14.50 8.62 8.56
N LYS A 207 15.42 9.02 9.46
CA LYS A 207 16.82 9.25 9.13
C LYS A 207 17.50 7.98 8.61
N MET A 208 17.27 6.85 9.27
CA MET A 208 17.85 5.56 8.87
C MET A 208 17.42 5.15 7.45
N ILE A 209 16.14 5.32 7.10
CA ILE A 209 15.64 4.99 5.76
C ILE A 209 16.12 6.00 4.73
N HIS A 210 16.13 7.29 5.07
CA HIS A 210 16.71 8.33 4.23
C HIS A 210 18.15 8.01 3.86
N ASP A 211 19.01 7.75 4.86
CA ASP A 211 20.43 7.49 4.65
C ASP A 211 20.68 6.22 3.85
N TRP A 212 19.90 5.17 4.11
CA TRP A 212 19.96 3.94 3.31
C TRP A 212 19.60 4.21 1.84
N TRP A 213 18.49 4.89 1.57
CA TRP A 213 18.07 5.16 0.19
C TRP A 213 19.05 6.08 -0.53
N HIS A 214 19.56 7.09 0.16
CA HIS A 214 20.56 8.00 -0.38
C HIS A 214 21.89 7.31 -0.70
N SER A 215 22.20 6.20 -0.02
CA SER A 215 23.40 5.39 -0.33
C SER A 215 23.25 4.53 -1.59
N LEU A 216 22.04 4.42 -2.16
CA LEU A 216 21.79 3.61 -3.34
C LEU A 216 22.35 4.29 -4.62
N PRO A 217 23.07 3.56 -5.49
CA PRO A 217 23.66 4.14 -6.68
C PRO A 217 22.62 4.77 -7.61
N GLY A 218 22.87 6.02 -7.99
CA GLY A 218 22.04 6.77 -8.93
C GLY A 218 20.67 7.17 -8.37
N TRP A 219 20.46 7.16 -7.05
CA TRP A 219 19.22 7.63 -6.42
C TRP A 219 19.45 8.86 -5.57
N SER A 220 18.56 9.84 -5.73
CA SER A 220 18.49 11.04 -4.91
C SER A 220 17.19 11.06 -4.13
N VAL A 221 17.26 11.19 -2.80
CA VAL A 221 16.09 11.36 -1.94
C VAL A 221 15.60 12.80 -2.04
N LEU A 222 14.31 12.99 -2.32
CA LEU A 222 13.71 14.32 -2.45
C LEU A 222 13.16 14.86 -1.14
N GLY A 223 12.76 13.97 -0.23
CA GLY A 223 12.25 14.35 1.09
C GLY A 223 11.44 13.25 1.75
N ILE A 224 11.03 13.55 2.98
CA ILE A 224 10.11 12.74 3.78
C ILE A 224 8.96 13.62 4.21
N GLU A 225 7.73 13.14 4.04
CA GLU A 225 6.48 13.85 4.39
C GLU A 225 5.59 12.96 5.28
N PRO A 226 4.97 13.47 6.36
CA PRO A 226 4.00 12.70 7.13
C PRO A 226 2.81 12.21 6.27
N SER A 227 2.39 10.96 6.47
CA SER A 227 1.18 10.46 5.82
C SER A 227 -0.06 11.23 6.30
N PRO A 228 -1.03 11.57 5.41
CA PRO A 228 -2.22 12.35 5.79
C PRO A 228 -3.20 11.57 6.68
N ILE A 229 -3.00 10.25 6.80
CA ILE A 229 -3.78 9.36 7.66
C ILE A 229 -2.84 8.47 8.46
N THR A 230 -3.29 8.02 9.63
CA THR A 230 -2.56 7.04 10.44
C THR A 230 -2.84 5.60 9.98
N GLY A 231 -1.94 4.69 10.34
CA GLY A 231 -2.16 3.25 10.20
C GLY A 231 -3.34 2.76 11.06
N PRO A 232 -3.85 1.54 10.84
CA PRO A 232 -5.06 1.03 11.52
C PRO A 232 -5.00 1.09 13.06
N GLU A 233 -3.83 0.82 13.65
CA GLU A 233 -3.60 0.86 15.11
C GLU A 233 -3.21 2.26 15.61
N GLY A 234 -3.31 3.29 14.76
CA GLY A 234 -2.97 4.68 15.10
C GLY A 234 -1.48 5.02 14.98
N ASN A 235 -0.67 4.16 14.36
CA ASN A 235 0.73 4.47 14.06
C ASN A 235 0.81 5.66 13.10
N ARG A 236 1.70 6.61 13.40
CA ARG A 236 2.11 7.63 12.44
C ARG A 236 3.01 6.97 11.39
N GLU A 237 2.74 7.25 10.13
CA GLU A 237 3.48 6.74 8.99
C GLU A 237 4.02 7.93 8.18
N PHE A 238 5.08 7.71 7.41
CA PHE A 238 5.74 8.76 6.63
C PHE A 238 5.96 8.28 5.20
N LEU A 239 5.89 9.18 4.23
CA LEU A 239 6.20 8.95 2.83
C LEU A 239 7.62 9.40 2.57
N ILE A 240 8.46 8.54 1.98
CA ILE A 240 9.75 8.92 1.42
C ILE A 240 9.66 8.93 -0.10
N ALA A 241 10.18 9.98 -0.72
CA ALA A 241 10.28 10.11 -2.16
C ALA A 241 11.72 10.12 -2.63
N ALA A 242 11.99 9.45 -3.73
CA ALA A 242 13.30 9.44 -4.36
C ALA A 242 13.18 9.42 -5.88
N ARG A 243 14.23 9.85 -6.56
CA ARG A 243 14.35 9.83 -8.02
C ARG A 243 15.64 9.17 -8.43
N LYS A 244 15.58 8.32 -9.46
CA LYS A 244 16.74 7.73 -10.10
C LYS A 244 17.26 8.68 -11.18
N ASP A 245 18.57 8.85 -11.23
CA ASP A 245 19.24 9.70 -12.21
C ASP A 245 18.88 9.26 -13.64
N ALA A 246 18.82 10.24 -14.55
CA ALA A 246 18.49 10.04 -15.96
C ALA A 246 19.70 9.52 -16.76
#